data_AF-A0A931QH48-F1
#
_entry.id   AF-A0A931QH48-F1
#
_cell.length_a   1.000
_cell.length_b   1.000
_cell.length_c   1.000
_cell.angle_alpha   90.00
_cell.angle_beta   90.00
_cell.angle_gamma   90.00
#
_symmetry.space_group_name_H-M   'P 1'
#
loop_
_entity.id
_entity.type
_entity.pdbx_description
1 polymer ?
#
loop_
_entity_poly.entity_id
_entity_poly.type
_entity_poly.pdbx_seq_one_letter_code
_entity_poly.pdbx_strand_id
1 'polypeptide(L)'
;MSTPMHNCSYCNQLVPDGNPYCGKCGGPQTYKPKGAAVGLQLDPWIITAPPAKQQFQSDNQAVRALVNTWRNDPDHARTREIQQEIDNALSNGSLTRNDSYYFCCPWSPIYNVNRDLKIGDTRLRRGQQFALDISAEDIPRGGAFKRTILVGNFSATDNIDYCLPEDKN
;
A
#
# COMPACT_ATOMS: atom_id res chain seq x y z
N MET A 1 14.58 -27.81 12.84
CA MET A 1 14.03 -28.05 11.47
C MET A 1 14.28 -26.78 10.68
N SER A 2 15.03 -26.84 9.59
CA SER A 2 15.32 -25.67 8.76
C SER A 2 14.11 -25.33 7.89
N THR A 3 13.68 -24.07 7.89
CA THR A 3 12.61 -23.59 7.01
C THR A 3 13.09 -23.68 5.56
N PRO A 4 12.30 -24.25 4.63
CA PRO A 4 12.64 -24.26 3.21
C PRO A 4 12.83 -22.83 2.69
N MET A 5 13.69 -22.63 1.69
CA MET A 5 13.97 -21.31 1.10
C MET A 5 13.87 -21.33 -0.43
N HIS A 6 13.49 -20.21 -1.03
CA HIS A 6 13.45 -20.00 -2.49
C HIS A 6 13.97 -18.61 -2.88
N ASN A 7 14.25 -18.41 -4.17
CA ASN A 7 14.60 -17.10 -4.70
C ASN A 7 13.35 -16.27 -4.98
N CYS A 8 13.29 -15.06 -4.44
CA CYS A 8 12.26 -14.09 -4.76
C CYS A 8 12.26 -13.77 -6.26
N SER A 9 11.12 -13.91 -6.94
CA SER A 9 10.98 -13.65 -8.38
C SER A 9 11.24 -12.19 -8.80
N TYR A 10 11.27 -11.25 -7.84
CA TYR A 10 11.41 -9.82 -8.11
C TYR A 10 12.83 -9.28 -7.87
N CYS A 11 13.61 -9.89 -6.98
CA CYS A 11 14.97 -9.42 -6.65
C CYS A 11 16.01 -10.53 -6.52
N ASN A 12 15.62 -11.78 -6.80
CA ASN A 12 16.47 -12.97 -6.76
C ASN A 12 17.15 -13.25 -5.40
N GLN A 13 16.58 -12.75 -4.31
CA GLN A 13 17.10 -12.99 -2.95
C GLN A 13 16.51 -14.27 -2.36
N LEU A 14 17.33 -15.03 -1.63
CA LEU A 14 16.83 -16.15 -0.84
C LEU A 14 15.88 -15.66 0.25
N VAL A 15 14.70 -16.25 0.31
CA VAL A 15 13.67 -15.97 1.31
C VAL A 15 13.07 -17.27 1.85
N PRO A 16 12.62 -17.30 3.13
CA PRO A 16 11.95 -18.46 3.68
C PRO A 16 10.59 -18.71 3.01
N ASP A 17 10.26 -19.98 2.76
CA ASP A 17 8.93 -20.42 2.35
C ASP A 17 7.90 -20.08 3.44
N GLY A 18 6.71 -19.65 3.02
CA GLY A 18 5.62 -19.31 3.94
C GLY A 18 5.55 -17.84 4.37
N ASN A 19 6.45 -16.96 3.90
CA ASN A 19 6.24 -15.51 4.02
C ASN A 19 5.53 -14.99 2.76
N PRO A 20 4.38 -14.29 2.86
CA PRO A 20 3.67 -13.76 1.69
C PRO A 20 4.45 -12.70 0.90
N TYR A 21 5.52 -12.12 1.46
CA TYR A 21 6.30 -11.06 0.82
C TYR A 21 7.80 -11.21 1.06
N CYS A 22 8.61 -10.84 0.06
CA CYS A 22 10.07 -10.74 0.21
C CYS A 22 10.44 -9.69 1.26
N GLY A 23 11.24 -10.04 2.26
CA GLY A 23 11.75 -9.06 3.24
C GLY A 23 12.74 -8.04 2.67
N LYS A 24 13.26 -8.26 1.45
CA LYS A 24 14.21 -7.35 0.81
C LYS A 24 13.55 -6.43 -0.22
N CYS A 25 12.78 -6.97 -1.18
CA CYS A 25 12.19 -6.16 -2.26
C CYS A 25 10.67 -5.96 -2.15
N GLY A 26 10.02 -6.66 -1.23
CA GLY A 26 8.57 -6.69 -1.13
C GLY A 26 7.79 -7.35 -2.23
N GLY A 27 8.48 -7.91 -3.21
CA GLY A 27 7.89 -8.79 -4.20
C GLY A 27 7.07 -9.87 -3.49
N PRO A 28 5.80 -10.03 -3.85
CA PRO A 28 4.98 -11.05 -3.25
C PRO A 28 5.58 -12.43 -3.56
N GLN A 29 5.43 -13.36 -2.63
CA GLN A 29 5.89 -14.73 -2.78
C GLN A 29 4.70 -15.65 -2.98
N THR A 30 4.97 -16.81 -3.55
CA THR A 30 4.00 -17.90 -3.50
C THR A 30 3.84 -18.35 -2.03
N TYR A 31 2.71 -18.01 -1.43
CA TYR A 31 2.39 -18.38 -0.06
C TYR A 31 1.49 -19.61 -0.06
N LYS A 32 1.92 -20.70 0.59
CA LYS A 32 1.12 -21.91 0.81
C LYS A 32 0.64 -21.96 2.27
N PRO A 33 -0.46 -21.30 2.67
CA PRO A 33 -1.10 -21.64 3.93
C PRO A 33 -1.65 -23.07 3.81
N LYS A 34 -1.46 -23.88 4.87
CA LYS A 34 -1.94 -25.28 5.07
C LYS A 34 -3.01 -25.75 4.06
N GLY A 35 -2.60 -26.12 2.84
CA GLY A 35 -3.47 -26.79 1.86
C GLY A 35 -3.58 -26.17 0.46
N ALA A 36 -3.19 -24.92 0.20
CA ALA A 36 -3.22 -24.39 -1.18
C ALA A 36 -2.19 -23.28 -1.39
N ALA A 37 -1.50 -23.29 -2.54
CA ALA A 37 -0.66 -22.16 -2.94
C ALA A 37 -1.56 -21.01 -3.39
N VAL A 38 -1.57 -19.92 -2.63
CA VAL A 38 -2.08 -18.65 -3.11
C VAL A 38 -0.86 -17.87 -3.58
N GLY A 39 -0.68 -17.81 -4.90
CA GLY A 39 0.25 -16.86 -5.46
C GLY A 39 -0.28 -15.45 -5.15
N LEU A 40 0.36 -14.74 -4.23
CA LEU A 40 0.17 -13.29 -4.18
C LEU A 40 0.84 -12.78 -5.46
N GLN A 41 0.05 -12.49 -6.50
CA GLN A 41 0.50 -11.74 -7.68
C GLN A 41 0.19 -10.25 -7.49
N LEU A 42 0.48 -9.71 -6.31
CA LEU A 42 0.18 -8.32 -5.96
C LEU A 42 1.44 -7.46 -6.17
N ASP A 43 1.42 -6.56 -7.17
CA ASP A 43 2.39 -5.45 -7.19
C ASP A 43 2.19 -4.63 -5.91
N PRO A 44 3.14 -4.64 -4.96
CA PRO A 44 2.96 -3.94 -3.69
C PRO A 44 2.81 -2.43 -3.88
N TRP A 45 3.23 -1.90 -5.03
CA TRP A 45 3.17 -0.48 -5.38
C TRP A 45 1.84 -0.04 -6.01
N ILE A 46 0.83 -0.92 -6.11
CA ILE A 46 -0.45 -0.60 -6.77
C ILE A 46 -1.20 0.58 -6.11
N ILE A 47 -0.99 0.77 -4.80
CA ILE A 47 -1.55 1.86 -4.01
C ILE A 47 -0.61 3.08 -3.91
N THR A 48 0.55 3.06 -4.58
CA THR A 48 1.57 4.13 -4.52
C THR A 48 1.49 5.03 -5.73
N ALA A 49 1.68 6.34 -5.53
CA ALA A 49 1.72 7.28 -6.64
C ALA A 49 2.91 7.04 -7.60
N PRO A 50 2.75 7.22 -8.92
CA PRO A 50 3.85 7.06 -9.87
C PRO A 50 5.13 7.84 -9.52
N PRO A 51 5.09 9.14 -9.17
CA PRO A 51 6.31 9.86 -8.77
C PRO A 51 6.96 9.27 -7.50
N ALA A 52 6.15 8.88 -6.51
CA ALA A 52 6.67 8.21 -5.30
C ALA A 52 7.27 6.84 -5.63
N LYS A 53 6.63 6.04 -6.50
CA LYS A 53 7.17 4.75 -6.95
C LYS A 53 8.51 4.93 -7.65
N GLN A 54 8.61 5.91 -8.55
CA GLN A 54 9.87 6.21 -9.23
C GLN A 54 10.99 6.57 -8.25
N GLN A 55 10.67 7.37 -7.23
CA GLN A 55 11.62 7.82 -6.22
C GLN A 55 12.03 6.71 -5.24
N PHE A 56 11.08 5.91 -4.78
CA PHE A 56 11.26 5.03 -3.62
C PHE A 56 11.42 3.55 -3.95
N GLN A 57 11.18 3.11 -5.19
CA GLN A 57 11.28 1.68 -5.55
C GLN A 57 12.68 1.08 -5.36
N SER A 58 13.72 1.90 -5.38
CA SER A 58 15.11 1.49 -5.10
C SER A 58 15.54 1.73 -3.64
N ASP A 59 14.68 2.35 -2.83
CA ASP A 59 14.96 2.61 -1.41
C ASP A 59 14.57 1.39 -0.56
N ASN A 60 15.56 0.79 0.10
CA ASN A 60 15.36 -0.39 0.93
C ASN A 60 14.42 -0.15 2.12
N GLN A 61 14.44 1.04 2.71
CA GLN A 61 13.56 1.39 3.81
C GLN A 61 12.13 1.57 3.31
N ALA A 62 11.96 2.21 2.15
CA ALA A 62 10.65 2.37 1.54
C ALA A 62 9.98 1.04 1.20
N VAL A 63 10.77 0.15 0.61
CA VAL A 63 10.33 -1.20 0.30
C VAL A 63 9.94 -1.95 1.58
N ARG A 64 10.75 -1.90 2.64
CA ARG A 64 10.42 -2.55 3.92
C ARG A 64 9.13 -2.01 4.52
N ALA A 65 8.92 -0.70 4.46
CA ALA A 65 7.68 -0.06 4.91
C ALA A 65 6.46 -0.57 4.16
N LEU A 66 6.51 -0.54 2.83
CA LEU A 66 5.41 -1.01 1.98
C LEU A 66 5.08 -2.49 2.23
N VAL A 67 6.11 -3.32 2.39
CA VAL A 67 5.96 -4.72 2.76
C VAL A 67 5.33 -4.91 4.12
N ASN A 68 5.77 -4.12 5.09
CA ASN A 68 5.23 -4.18 6.43
C ASN A 68 3.74 -3.84 6.41
N THR A 69 3.35 -2.81 5.67
CA THR A 69 1.94 -2.46 5.45
C THR A 69 1.17 -3.64 4.87
N TRP A 70 1.60 -4.21 3.75
CA TRP A 70 0.89 -5.34 3.13
C TRP A 70 0.89 -6.61 3.99
N ARG A 71 1.96 -6.92 4.71
CA ARG A 71 2.00 -8.09 5.62
C ARG A 71 0.98 -8.00 6.73
N ASN A 72 0.72 -6.79 7.21
CA ASN A 72 -0.16 -6.54 8.33
C ASN A 72 -1.58 -6.17 7.91
N ASP A 73 -1.84 -6.00 6.61
CA ASP A 73 -3.18 -5.82 6.08
C ASP A 73 -3.98 -7.14 6.27
N PRO A 74 -5.02 -7.14 7.12
CA PRO A 74 -5.78 -8.35 7.42
C PRO A 74 -6.74 -8.73 6.29
N ASP A 75 -6.99 -7.84 5.32
CA ASP A 75 -7.93 -8.06 4.22
C ASP A 75 -7.43 -7.38 2.93
N HIS A 76 -6.51 -8.06 2.24
CA HIS A 76 -5.96 -7.61 0.96
C HIS A 76 -7.04 -7.48 -0.12
N ALA A 77 -8.07 -8.31 -0.07
CA ALA A 77 -9.14 -8.27 -1.05
C ALA A 77 -9.89 -6.94 -0.95
N ARG A 78 -10.23 -6.51 0.27
CA ARG A 78 -10.87 -5.21 0.49
C ARG A 78 -9.99 -4.04 0.06
N THR A 79 -8.69 -4.08 0.31
CA THR A 79 -7.76 -3.04 -0.16
C THR A 79 -7.75 -2.96 -1.70
N ARG A 80 -7.74 -4.11 -2.39
CA ARG A 80 -7.82 -4.16 -3.86
C ARG A 80 -9.14 -3.64 -4.40
N GLU A 81 -10.25 -3.98 -3.77
CA GLU A 81 -11.57 -3.49 -4.18
C GLU A 81 -11.61 -1.96 -4.16
N ILE A 82 -11.12 -1.35 -3.08
CA ILE A 82 -11.04 0.12 -2.97
C ILE A 82 -10.14 0.70 -4.08
N GLN A 83 -8.99 0.07 -4.36
CA GLN A 83 -8.12 0.52 -5.44
C GLN A 83 -8.81 0.40 -6.82
N GLN A 84 -9.54 -0.68 -7.06
CA GLN A 84 -10.30 -0.87 -8.30
C GLN A 84 -11.42 0.16 -8.45
N GLU A 85 -12.10 0.52 -7.36
CA GLU A 85 -13.09 1.61 -7.35
C GLU A 85 -12.44 2.95 -7.75
N ILE A 86 -11.25 3.24 -7.23
CA ILE A 86 -10.47 4.43 -7.59
C ILE A 86 -10.09 4.40 -9.08
N ASP A 87 -9.56 3.28 -9.57
CA ASP A 87 -9.14 3.13 -10.97
C ASP A 87 -10.32 3.27 -11.94
N ASN A 88 -11.48 2.71 -11.58
CA ASN A 88 -12.73 2.87 -12.32
C ASN A 88 -13.16 4.35 -12.33
N ALA A 89 -13.06 5.05 -11.21
CA ALA A 89 -13.43 6.45 -11.11
C ALA A 89 -12.45 7.39 -11.84
N LEU A 90 -11.17 7.02 -11.93
CA LEU A 90 -10.19 7.69 -12.80
C LEU A 90 -10.55 7.50 -14.28
N SER A 91 -10.79 6.25 -14.71
CA SER A 91 -11.06 5.95 -16.13
C SER A 91 -12.34 6.58 -16.66
N ASN A 92 -13.35 6.78 -15.81
CA ASN A 92 -14.60 7.46 -16.19
C ASN A 92 -14.59 8.99 -15.94
N GLY A 93 -13.47 9.55 -15.50
CA GLY A 93 -13.27 10.98 -15.26
C GLY A 93 -13.94 11.54 -13.99
N SER A 94 -14.49 10.70 -13.12
CA SER A 94 -15.03 11.13 -11.82
C SER A 94 -13.94 11.58 -10.85
N LEU A 95 -12.71 11.09 -11.04
CA LEU A 95 -11.51 11.54 -10.33
C LEU A 95 -10.45 12.03 -11.31
N THR A 96 -9.59 12.92 -10.84
CA THR A 96 -8.29 13.21 -11.44
C THR A 96 -7.20 13.02 -10.39
N ARG A 97 -6.10 12.39 -10.79
CA ARG A 97 -4.93 12.25 -9.93
C ARG A 97 -4.08 13.52 -10.01
N ASN A 98 -3.60 13.99 -8.86
CA ASN A 98 -2.57 15.02 -8.78
C ASN A 98 -1.18 14.38 -8.98
N ASP A 99 -0.21 15.12 -9.49
CA ASP A 99 1.19 14.68 -9.63
C ASP A 99 1.95 14.68 -8.28
N SER A 100 1.23 14.76 -7.17
CA SER A 100 1.73 14.72 -5.79
C SER A 100 1.20 13.48 -5.04
N TYR A 101 1.74 13.22 -3.86
CA TYR A 101 1.39 12.07 -3.04
C TYR A 101 1.33 12.43 -1.56
N TYR A 102 0.61 11.60 -0.80
CA TYR A 102 0.56 11.73 0.66
C TYR A 102 1.92 11.39 1.27
N PHE A 103 2.34 12.15 2.29
CA PHE A 103 3.72 12.09 2.80
C PHE A 103 4.09 10.75 3.48
N CYS A 104 3.10 10.00 3.95
CA CYS A 104 3.27 8.73 4.66
C CYS A 104 3.13 7.53 3.70
N CYS A 105 3.93 6.48 3.93
CA CYS A 105 3.81 5.18 3.26
C CYS A 105 2.35 4.69 3.29
N PRO A 106 1.78 4.26 2.15
CA PRO A 106 2.43 3.84 0.90
C PRO A 106 2.61 4.96 -0.13
N TRP A 107 2.57 6.23 0.30
CA TRP A 107 2.65 7.41 -0.56
C TRP A 107 1.56 7.41 -1.63
N SER A 108 0.32 7.22 -1.17
CA SER A 108 -0.85 7.17 -2.03
C SER A 108 -1.00 8.46 -2.82
N PRO A 109 -1.50 8.40 -4.07
CA PRO A 109 -1.81 9.61 -4.80
C PRO A 109 -2.83 10.47 -4.08
N ILE A 110 -2.73 11.78 -4.28
CA ILE A 110 -3.80 12.70 -3.94
C ILE A 110 -4.73 12.80 -5.14
N TYR A 111 -6.02 12.61 -4.91
CA TYR A 111 -7.06 12.64 -5.93
C TYR A 111 -7.95 13.85 -5.74
N ASN A 112 -8.34 14.49 -6.85
CA ASN A 112 -9.37 15.50 -6.90
C ASN A 112 -10.69 14.87 -7.37
N VAL A 113 -11.78 15.20 -6.69
CA VAL A 113 -13.11 14.68 -6.97
C VAL A 113 -13.82 15.60 -7.97
N ASN A 114 -14.07 15.09 -9.18
CA ASN A 114 -14.74 15.85 -10.25
C ASN A 114 -16.25 15.64 -10.27
N ARG A 115 -16.72 14.52 -9.71
CA ARG A 115 -18.15 14.15 -9.60
C ARG A 115 -18.38 13.48 -8.25
N ASP A 116 -19.56 13.67 -7.67
CA ASP A 116 -19.95 12.95 -6.45
C ASP A 116 -19.90 11.44 -6.66
N LEU A 117 -19.25 10.73 -5.74
CA LEU A 117 -19.08 9.27 -5.80
C LEU A 117 -18.92 8.67 -4.40
N LYS A 118 -18.87 7.34 -4.34
CA LYS A 118 -18.49 6.59 -3.14
C LYS A 118 -17.21 5.80 -3.44
N ILE A 119 -16.23 5.87 -2.55
CA ILE A 119 -15.03 5.03 -2.55
C ILE A 119 -14.95 4.35 -1.18
N GLY A 120 -14.87 3.02 -1.16
CA GLY A 120 -15.04 2.21 0.02
C GLY A 120 -16.37 2.54 0.72
N ASP A 121 -16.26 2.99 1.97
CA ASP A 121 -17.41 3.44 2.78
C ASP A 121 -17.56 4.96 2.86
N THR A 122 -16.74 5.70 2.11
CA THR A 122 -16.70 7.16 2.17
C THR A 122 -17.44 7.77 0.98
N ARG A 123 -18.40 8.65 1.25
CA ARG A 123 -19.06 9.46 0.23
C ARG A 123 -18.24 10.72 -0.03
N LEU A 124 -17.83 10.92 -1.27
CA LEU A 124 -17.02 12.02 -1.74
C LEU A 124 -17.87 13.00 -2.55
N ARG A 125 -17.61 14.28 -2.39
CA ARG A 125 -18.29 15.38 -3.08
C ARG A 125 -17.33 16.05 -4.06
N ARG A 126 -17.88 16.52 -5.17
CA ARG A 126 -17.14 17.33 -6.15
C ARG A 126 -16.39 18.48 -5.45
N GLY A 127 -15.14 18.68 -5.86
CA GLY A 127 -14.26 19.71 -5.32
C GLY A 127 -13.45 19.27 -4.10
N GLN A 128 -13.76 18.11 -3.49
CA GLN A 128 -12.93 17.56 -2.42
C GLN A 128 -11.64 16.95 -2.98
N GLN A 129 -10.62 16.90 -2.12
CA GLN A 129 -9.44 16.06 -2.33
C GLN A 129 -9.43 14.92 -1.32
N PHE A 130 -8.83 13.80 -1.71
CA PHE A 130 -8.59 12.70 -0.79
C PHE A 130 -7.31 11.93 -1.12
N ALA A 131 -6.84 11.17 -0.13
CA ALA A 131 -5.85 10.11 -0.30
C ALA A 131 -6.34 8.83 0.39
N LEU A 132 -5.90 7.67 -0.10
CA LEU A 132 -6.12 6.39 0.56
C LEU A 132 -5.02 6.18 1.61
N ASP A 133 -5.38 6.18 2.89
CA ASP A 133 -4.45 5.94 4.00
C ASP A 133 -4.54 4.48 4.43
N ILE A 134 -3.42 3.79 4.28
CA ILE A 134 -3.24 2.39 4.59
C ILE A 134 -1.98 2.29 5.44
N SER A 135 -2.12 1.90 6.71
CA SER A 135 -1.01 1.89 7.64
C SER A 135 -1.11 0.75 8.63
N ALA A 136 0.05 0.19 8.96
CA ALA A 136 0.25 -0.81 10.01
C ALA A 136 0.95 -0.24 11.24
N GLU A 137 1.17 1.09 11.31
CA GLU A 137 1.99 1.76 12.32
C GLU A 137 1.54 1.44 13.76
N ASP A 138 0.22 1.38 14.00
CA ASP A 138 -0.33 1.17 15.33
C ASP A 138 -0.34 -0.30 15.79
N ILE A 139 -0.14 -1.27 14.87
CA ILE A 139 -0.28 -2.70 15.18
C ILE A 139 0.68 -3.17 16.26
N PRO A 140 1.98 -2.80 16.25
CA PRO A 140 2.90 -3.20 17.32
C PRO A 140 2.58 -2.59 18.69
N ARG A 141 1.75 -1.55 18.73
CA ARG A 141 1.23 -0.94 19.95
C ARG A 141 -0.12 -1.56 20.40
N GLY A 142 -0.58 -2.61 19.72
CA GLY A 142 -1.86 -3.27 19.96
C GLY A 142 -3.05 -2.61 19.27
N GLY A 143 -2.80 -1.65 18.36
CA GLY A 143 -3.83 -1.00 17.56
C GLY A 143 -4.27 -1.83 16.35
N ALA A 144 -5.20 -1.27 15.58
CA ALA A 144 -5.75 -1.91 14.39
C ALA A 144 -5.02 -1.46 13.12
N PHE A 145 -5.07 -2.30 12.08
CA PHE A 145 -4.70 -1.91 10.73
C PHE A 145 -5.59 -0.76 10.24
N LYS A 146 -4.99 0.28 9.69
CA LYS A 146 -5.70 1.44 9.16
C LYS A 146 -5.97 1.24 7.67
N ARG A 147 -7.22 1.45 7.28
CA ARG A 147 -7.65 1.52 5.87
C ARG A 147 -8.77 2.54 5.77
N THR A 148 -8.42 3.78 5.41
CA THR A 148 -9.38 4.89 5.42
C THR A 148 -9.17 5.83 4.23
N ILE A 149 -10.24 6.52 3.85
CA ILE A 149 -10.18 7.63 2.90
C ILE A 149 -9.97 8.92 3.70
N LEU A 150 -8.78 9.51 3.60
CA LEU A 150 -8.49 10.81 4.20
C LEU A 150 -8.99 11.90 3.27
N VAL A 151 -10.04 12.61 3.69
CA VAL A 151 -10.57 13.76 2.98
C VAL A 151 -10.03 15.03 3.63
N GLY A 152 -9.44 15.92 2.83
CA GLY A 152 -8.87 17.15 3.36
C GLY A 152 -8.23 18.02 2.28
N ASN A 153 -7.72 19.18 2.68
CA ASN A 153 -6.90 20.00 1.81
C ASN A 153 -5.44 19.59 2.01
N PHE A 154 -4.81 19.11 0.94
CA PHE A 154 -3.42 18.69 1.00
C PHE A 154 -2.51 19.84 0.56
N SER A 155 -1.47 20.09 1.34
CA SER A 155 -0.44 21.08 1.04
C SER A 155 0.88 20.38 0.77
N ALA A 156 1.69 20.96 -0.10
CA ALA A 156 3.04 20.48 -0.36
C ALA A 156 3.88 20.49 0.93
N THR A 157 4.73 19.49 1.07
CA THR A 157 5.67 19.34 2.18
C THR A 157 6.90 18.59 1.69
N ASP A 158 8.04 18.84 2.34
CA ASP A 158 9.28 18.07 2.14
C ASP A 158 9.36 16.88 3.11
N ASN A 159 8.36 16.69 3.98
CA ASN A 159 8.30 15.58 4.91
C ASN A 159 8.06 14.27 4.16
N ILE A 160 8.78 13.23 4.56
CA ILE A 160 8.60 11.85 4.10
C ILE A 160 8.53 10.98 5.35
N ASP A 161 7.48 10.17 5.45
CA ASP A 161 7.32 9.22 6.53
C ASP A 161 7.19 7.80 5.96
N TYR A 162 7.97 6.88 6.53
CA TYR A 162 7.90 5.47 6.21
C TYR A 162 6.78 4.77 6.96
N CYS A 163 6.19 5.40 7.98
CA CYS A 163 5.10 4.87 8.81
C CYS A 163 5.41 3.44 9.30
N LEU A 164 6.70 3.21 9.55
CA LEU A 164 7.19 2.04 10.21
C LEU A 164 6.93 2.19 11.71
N PRO A 165 6.60 1.11 12.41
CA PRO A 165 6.58 1.14 13.87
C PRO A 165 7.95 1.61 14.34
N GLU A 166 8.01 2.56 15.29
CA GLU A 166 9.27 2.89 15.93
C GLU A 166 9.87 1.60 16.50
N ASP A 167 11.05 1.21 16.02
CA ASP A 167 11.81 0.11 16.59
C ASP A 167 12.05 0.48 18.07
N LYS A 168 11.33 -0.18 18.97
CA LYS A 168 11.64 -0.08 20.40
C LYS A 168 13.00 -0.74 20.60
N ASN A 169 14.00 0.12 20.77
CA ASN A 169 15.36 -0.21 21.21
C ASN A 169 15.37 -1.18 22.40
#